data_AF-A0A0L0BWL6-F1
#
_entry.id   AF-A0A0L0BWL6-F1
#
_cell.length_a   1.000
_cell.length_b   1.000
_cell.length_c   1.000
_cell.angle_alpha   90.00
_cell.angle_beta   90.00
_cell.angle_gamma   90.00
#
_symmetry.space_group_name_H-M   'P 1'
#
loop_
_entity.id
_entity.type
_entity.pdbx_description
1 polymer ?
#
loop_
_entity_poly.entity_id
_entity_poly.type
_entity_poly.pdbx_seq_one_letter_code
_entity_poly.pdbx_strand_id
1 'polypeptide(L)'
;MPKQNKTTKMPNESNEKAGEDKTTATTLDEISKTSQNEKVDDDANKQVEETKATTDAATNKKLPAIVNLGADTNILNRQDILQAVSEAVSGNRQTKQFAFWSTQPVPKLNEEITTNECIEPDKDISEIRPDPYALPEGFKWDTLDLNNSSDLTELYTLLNENYVEDDDAMFRFDYQPEFLKWSLQSPGWKRDWHLGVRVVKSGRLVGFISAIPSNLRAYDKVLKVVEINFLCVHKKLRSKRVAPVLIREITRRVNLTGIFQAAYTAGVVLPKPVATCRYWHRSLNPKKLIEVKFSHLARNMTMQRTIKLYKLPDQPKTKGYRRIEAKDMDKAHKLMDEYMKKFNMCPVFSKEEFRYWFTPKEGIIDCFIVEDEQGNITDMTSFYCLPSSVMHHPVHKTLKAAYSFYNVSTKTPWLELVNDALISAKNIQMDVYNALDLMENNTFLRPLKFGPGDGNLQYYLYNWRCPSMKPQDVALILM
;
A
#
# COMPACT_ATOMS: atom_id res chain seq x y z
N MET A 1 -31.76 -17.84 71.18
CA MET A 1 -31.77 -16.38 71.38
C MET A 1 -31.93 -15.69 70.03
N PRO A 2 -32.67 -14.57 69.97
CA PRO A 2 -33.58 -14.31 68.85
C PRO A 2 -33.33 -12.98 68.09
N LYS A 3 -33.89 -12.93 66.88
CA LYS A 3 -34.74 -11.86 66.29
C LYS A 3 -34.33 -10.36 66.30
N GLN A 4 -34.61 -9.76 65.12
CA GLN A 4 -35.34 -8.49 64.89
C GLN A 4 -34.60 -7.17 65.17
N ASN A 5 -34.96 -6.01 64.61
CA ASN A 5 -35.68 -5.54 63.42
C ASN A 5 -35.53 -4.01 63.47
N LYS A 6 -35.58 -3.31 62.32
CA LYS A 6 -36.55 -2.25 61.97
C LYS A 6 -35.95 -1.32 60.90
N THR A 7 -36.46 -1.29 59.66
CA THR A 7 -37.55 -0.41 59.12
C THR A 7 -37.32 1.08 59.38
N THR A 8 -37.37 1.99 58.40
CA THR A 8 -38.58 2.43 57.64
C THR A 8 -38.16 3.24 56.38
N LYS A 9 -38.65 2.91 55.18
CA LYS A 9 -39.77 3.53 54.39
C LYS A 9 -39.52 4.92 53.75
N MET A 10 -39.66 4.93 52.41
CA MET A 10 -39.96 6.10 51.53
C MET A 10 -41.37 6.69 51.82
N PRO A 11 -41.76 7.88 51.30
CA PRO A 11 -42.18 8.11 49.88
C PRO A 11 -41.62 9.43 49.28
N ASN A 12 -41.33 9.56 47.98
CA ASN A 12 -42.17 9.74 46.77
C ASN A 12 -42.84 11.12 46.60
N GLU A 13 -42.72 11.65 45.37
CA GLU A 13 -43.54 12.69 44.68
C GLU A 13 -43.36 14.16 45.12
N SER A 14 -43.46 15.20 44.27
CA SER A 14 -43.48 15.40 42.80
C SER A 14 -43.72 16.91 42.55
N ASN A 15 -43.31 17.39 41.37
CA ASN A 15 -43.91 18.49 40.59
C ASN A 15 -43.73 19.97 41.04
N GLU A 16 -43.09 20.77 40.17
CA GLU A 16 -43.70 21.82 39.29
C GLU A 16 -43.70 23.19 40.01
N LYS A 17 -43.53 24.37 39.43
CA LYS A 17 -43.61 24.95 38.07
C LYS A 17 -42.97 26.36 38.18
N ALA A 18 -42.22 26.82 37.17
CA ALA A 18 -42.61 27.81 36.15
C ALA A 18 -42.66 29.31 36.58
N GLY A 19 -42.29 30.16 35.63
CA GLY A 19 -42.32 31.63 35.63
C GLY A 19 -41.18 32.16 34.73
N GLU A 20 -41.32 32.11 33.40
CA GLU A 20 -41.87 33.18 32.54
C GLU A 20 -41.24 34.57 32.79
N ASP A 21 -40.58 35.13 31.77
CA ASP A 21 -41.11 36.39 31.22
C ASP A 21 -40.77 36.59 29.72
N LYS A 22 -41.73 37.23 29.05
CA LYS A 22 -41.84 37.50 27.60
C LYS A 22 -41.25 38.85 27.25
N THR A 23 -40.91 39.08 25.99
CA THR A 23 -41.31 40.32 25.25
C THR A 23 -41.08 40.25 23.74
N THR A 24 -42.19 40.40 22.99
CA THR A 24 -42.42 41.15 21.71
C THR A 24 -41.60 40.81 20.44
N ALA A 25 -42.19 40.29 19.35
CA ALA A 25 -42.96 40.99 18.28
C ALA A 25 -42.16 42.18 17.67
N THR A 26 -41.91 42.34 16.37
CA THR A 26 -42.85 42.45 15.23
C THR A 26 -42.07 42.50 13.89
N THR A 27 -42.69 41.99 12.82
CA THR A 27 -42.63 42.33 11.36
C THR A 27 -41.65 43.38 10.80
N LEU A 28 -41.06 43.11 9.62
CA LEU A 28 -41.26 43.84 8.33
C LEU A 28 -40.09 43.62 7.32
N ASP A 29 -40.47 43.08 6.16
CA ASP A 29 -40.22 43.52 4.77
C ASP A 29 -38.91 44.22 4.32
N GLU A 30 -38.40 43.63 3.22
CA GLU A 30 -37.96 44.26 1.97
C GLU A 30 -37.29 45.64 1.96
N ILE A 31 -36.01 45.66 1.55
CA ILE A 31 -35.45 46.57 0.53
C ILE A 31 -34.38 45.73 -0.20
N SER A 32 -34.54 45.20 -1.42
CA SER A 32 -35.01 45.70 -2.72
C SER A 32 -33.98 46.50 -3.52
N LYS A 33 -33.77 46.03 -4.77
CA LYS A 33 -33.32 46.72 -5.99
C LYS A 33 -31.80 46.95 -6.10
N THR A 34 -31.13 46.80 -7.24
CA THR A 34 -31.48 46.79 -8.69
C THR A 34 -30.14 46.42 -9.41
N SER A 35 -29.99 45.82 -10.61
CA SER A 35 -30.70 45.98 -11.88
C SER A 35 -30.33 44.87 -12.88
N GLN A 36 -31.35 44.43 -13.62
CA GLN A 36 -31.41 44.27 -15.08
C GLN A 36 -30.59 43.17 -15.79
N ASN A 37 -31.38 42.16 -16.19
CA ASN A 37 -31.30 41.48 -17.48
C ASN A 37 -31.13 42.46 -18.65
N GLU A 38 -30.45 42.02 -19.71
CA GLU A 38 -31.06 42.03 -21.04
C GLU A 38 -30.50 40.90 -21.91
N LYS A 39 -31.44 40.22 -22.58
CA LYS A 39 -31.25 39.21 -23.62
C LYS A 39 -30.96 39.90 -24.96
N VAL A 40 -30.51 39.11 -25.95
CA VAL A 40 -31.13 38.93 -27.29
C VAL A 40 -30.04 38.59 -28.31
N ASP A 41 -30.21 37.41 -28.94
CA ASP A 41 -30.11 37.02 -30.36
C ASP A 41 -28.92 37.55 -31.21
N ASP A 42 -28.49 36.97 -32.33
CA ASP A 42 -28.88 35.81 -33.13
C ASP A 42 -27.71 35.49 -34.08
N ASP A 43 -27.70 34.23 -34.53
CA ASP A 43 -27.38 33.75 -35.88
C ASP A 43 -26.06 34.01 -36.65
N ALA A 44 -25.63 32.90 -37.29
CA ALA A 44 -24.99 32.72 -38.60
C ALA A 44 -23.77 33.58 -39.04
N ASN A 45 -22.67 32.93 -39.47
CA ASN A 45 -22.49 32.60 -40.90
C ASN A 45 -21.26 31.71 -41.17
N LYS A 46 -21.39 30.95 -42.25
CA LYS A 46 -20.39 30.11 -42.94
C LYS A 46 -19.27 30.95 -43.57
N GLN A 47 -18.09 30.36 -43.76
CA GLN A 47 -17.44 30.34 -45.08
C GLN A 47 -16.40 29.24 -45.22
N VAL A 48 -16.46 28.62 -46.39
CA VAL A 48 -15.60 27.59 -46.97
C VAL A 48 -14.63 28.31 -47.90
N GLU A 49 -13.36 27.90 -47.97
CA GLU A 49 -12.61 27.99 -49.23
C GLU A 49 -11.51 26.93 -49.33
N GLU A 50 -11.51 26.24 -50.47
CA GLU A 50 -10.59 25.21 -50.93
C GLU A 50 -9.33 25.82 -51.56
N THR A 51 -8.21 25.09 -51.55
CA THR A 51 -7.31 25.08 -52.72
C THR A 51 -6.56 23.75 -52.86
N LYS A 52 -6.30 23.41 -54.13
CA LYS A 52 -6.14 22.08 -54.74
C LYS A 52 -4.75 21.43 -54.67
N ALA A 53 -4.79 20.10 -54.52
CA ALA A 53 -4.13 18.99 -55.22
C ALA A 53 -2.89 19.17 -56.15
N THR A 54 -1.98 18.19 -56.06
CA THR A 54 -1.25 17.49 -57.15
C THR A 54 -0.78 16.13 -56.59
N THR A 55 -1.41 15.00 -56.97
CA THR A 55 -0.94 13.93 -57.92
C THR A 55 0.44 13.35 -57.56
N ASP A 56 0.58 12.07 -57.20
CA ASP A 56 0.62 10.97 -58.17
C ASP A 56 0.16 9.59 -57.65
N ALA A 57 -0.28 8.78 -58.61
CA ALA A 57 -0.93 7.49 -58.50
C ALA A 57 0.03 6.29 -58.57
N ALA A 58 -0.35 5.16 -57.94
CA ALA A 58 -0.27 3.81 -58.57
C ALA A 58 -0.94 2.70 -57.71
N THR A 59 -2.07 2.19 -58.22
CA THR A 59 -2.53 0.77 -58.28
C THR A 59 -2.92 -0.06 -57.04
N ASN A 60 -4.25 -0.18 -56.89
CA ASN A 60 -5.11 -1.35 -56.54
C ASN A 60 -4.51 -2.78 -56.39
N LYS A 61 -4.92 -3.48 -55.32
CA LYS A 61 -5.63 -4.79 -55.38
C LYS A 61 -6.32 -5.16 -54.03
N LYS A 62 -7.51 -5.78 -54.12
CA LYS A 62 -8.42 -6.17 -53.01
C LYS A 62 -7.97 -7.42 -52.23
N LEU A 63 -8.22 -7.36 -50.91
CA LEU A 63 -8.45 -8.34 -49.80
C LEU A 63 -8.28 -9.88 -50.04
N PRO A 64 -7.83 -10.63 -49.00
CA PRO A 64 -8.77 -11.24 -48.05
C PRO A 64 -8.36 -11.20 -46.56
N ALA A 65 -9.36 -11.43 -45.70
CA ALA A 65 -9.25 -11.53 -44.25
C ALA A 65 -8.34 -12.69 -43.80
N ILE A 66 -7.43 -12.41 -42.87
CA ILE A 66 -6.78 -13.41 -42.00
C ILE A 66 -6.69 -12.83 -40.59
N VAL A 67 -7.19 -13.60 -39.63
CA VAL A 67 -7.08 -13.41 -38.19
C VAL A 67 -5.60 -13.30 -37.80
N ASN A 68 -5.22 -12.27 -37.04
CA ASN A 68 -3.93 -12.30 -36.35
C ASN A 68 -4.09 -11.89 -34.88
N LEU A 69 -3.94 -12.90 -34.03
CA LEU A 69 -3.60 -12.77 -32.61
C LEU A 69 -2.16 -12.26 -32.51
N GLY A 70 -1.92 -11.30 -31.63
CA GLY A 70 -0.60 -11.09 -31.04
C GLY A 70 -0.01 -9.70 -31.19
N ALA A 71 0.62 -9.29 -30.09
CA ALA A 71 1.44 -8.11 -29.88
C ALA A 71 0.70 -6.77 -29.85
N ASP A 72 0.42 -6.28 -28.63
CA ASP A 72 0.51 -4.84 -28.28
C ASP A 72 0.26 -4.64 -26.78
N THR A 73 1.25 -4.96 -25.95
CA THR A 73 1.29 -4.53 -24.53
C THR A 73 2.68 -4.11 -24.02
N ASN A 74 3.69 -4.04 -24.89
CA ASN A 74 5.06 -3.66 -24.51
C ASN A 74 5.47 -2.23 -24.93
N ILE A 75 4.58 -1.45 -25.54
CA ILE A 75 4.95 -0.17 -26.18
C ILE A 75 4.92 1.02 -25.20
N LEU A 76 4.01 1.02 -24.22
CA LEU A 76 3.85 2.16 -23.30
C LEU A 76 5.03 2.35 -22.32
N ASN A 77 5.61 1.28 -21.78
CA ASN A 77 6.75 1.41 -20.85
C ASN A 77 8.11 1.48 -21.55
N ARG A 78 8.21 1.03 -22.81
CA ARG A 78 9.42 1.26 -23.59
C ARG A 78 9.54 2.74 -23.91
N GLN A 79 8.43 3.47 -24.11
CA GLN A 79 8.48 4.92 -24.30
C GLN A 79 9.01 5.64 -23.07
N ASP A 80 8.55 5.37 -21.85
CA ASP A 80 9.07 6.09 -20.67
C ASP A 80 10.54 5.75 -20.36
N ILE A 81 10.95 4.50 -20.57
CA ILE A 81 12.35 4.07 -20.39
C ILE A 81 13.22 4.60 -21.54
N LEU A 82 12.76 4.54 -22.79
CA LEU A 82 13.46 5.12 -23.95
C LEU A 82 13.46 6.63 -23.90
N GLN A 83 12.47 7.27 -23.30
CA GLN A 83 12.39 8.71 -23.06
C GLN A 83 13.43 9.07 -22.00
N ALA A 84 13.49 8.35 -20.88
CA ALA A 84 14.52 8.55 -19.86
C ALA A 84 15.94 8.26 -20.37
N VAL A 85 16.11 7.29 -21.28
CA VAL A 85 17.40 6.96 -21.91
C VAL A 85 17.74 7.94 -23.04
N SER A 86 16.78 8.37 -23.85
CA SER A 86 16.95 9.37 -24.92
C SER A 86 17.25 10.75 -24.35
N GLU A 87 16.60 11.13 -23.25
CA GLU A 87 16.89 12.35 -22.49
C GLU A 87 18.27 12.29 -21.82
N ALA A 88 18.78 11.10 -21.50
CA ALA A 88 20.15 10.92 -21.00
C ALA A 88 21.22 11.01 -22.10
N VAL A 89 20.89 10.62 -23.34
CA VAL A 89 21.77 10.72 -24.52
C VAL A 89 21.75 12.13 -25.12
N SER A 90 20.64 12.86 -24.98
CA SER A 90 20.41 14.17 -25.58
C SER A 90 20.82 15.35 -24.68
N GLY A 91 22.05 15.34 -24.13
CA GLY A 91 22.84 16.54 -23.71
C GLY A 91 22.25 17.64 -22.78
N ASN A 92 20.97 17.66 -22.44
CA ASN A 92 20.30 18.78 -21.75
C ASN A 92 20.07 18.43 -20.28
N ARG A 93 21.10 18.68 -19.46
CA ARG A 93 21.03 18.50 -18.00
C ARG A 93 20.21 19.60 -17.32
N GLN A 94 19.00 19.29 -16.92
CA GLN A 94 18.66 19.34 -15.49
C GLN A 94 18.62 17.91 -14.96
N THR A 95 19.79 17.29 -14.80
CA THR A 95 19.92 16.07 -14.02
C THR A 95 19.29 16.31 -12.65
N LYS A 96 18.19 15.63 -12.32
CA LYS A 96 17.73 15.50 -10.92
C LYS A 96 18.89 14.87 -10.14
N GLN A 97 19.67 15.72 -9.50
CA GLN A 97 20.85 15.30 -8.76
C GLN A 97 20.35 14.71 -7.44
N PHE A 98 20.37 13.38 -7.33
CA PHE A 98 20.03 12.70 -6.09
C PHE A 98 21.16 12.85 -5.06
N ALA A 99 21.40 14.07 -4.57
CA ALA A 99 22.57 14.44 -3.78
C ALA A 99 22.77 13.60 -2.50
N PHE A 100 21.68 13.13 -1.88
CA PHE A 100 21.75 12.19 -0.76
C PHE A 100 22.13 10.79 -1.25
N TRP A 101 21.34 10.21 -2.15
CA TRP A 101 21.53 8.83 -2.63
C TRP A 101 22.84 8.61 -3.35
N SER A 102 23.42 9.64 -3.99
CA SER A 102 24.75 9.56 -4.60
C SER A 102 25.88 9.32 -3.59
N THR A 103 25.63 9.49 -2.29
CA THR A 103 26.58 9.22 -1.20
C THR A 103 26.30 7.92 -0.47
N GLN A 104 25.24 7.20 -0.84
CA GLN A 104 24.82 5.96 -0.20
C GLN A 104 25.36 4.76 -0.97
N PRO A 105 25.57 3.60 -0.31
CA PRO A 105 25.94 2.35 -0.96
C PRO A 105 24.73 1.76 -1.70
N VAL A 106 24.31 2.41 -2.78
CA VAL A 106 23.26 1.96 -3.69
C VAL A 106 23.76 2.08 -5.12
N PRO A 107 23.32 1.21 -6.05
CA PRO A 107 23.76 1.30 -7.43
C PRO A 107 23.34 2.62 -8.08
N LYS A 108 24.18 3.14 -8.99
CA LYS A 108 23.83 4.34 -9.75
C LYS A 108 22.80 4.00 -10.83
N LEU A 109 22.00 4.98 -11.26
CA LEU A 109 20.95 4.76 -12.28
C LEU A 109 21.51 4.18 -13.60
N ASN A 110 22.66 4.67 -14.02
CA ASN A 110 23.35 4.27 -15.25
C ASN A 110 24.32 3.09 -15.05
N GLU A 111 24.39 2.51 -13.85
CA GLU A 111 25.22 1.33 -13.59
C GLU A 111 24.54 0.09 -14.20
N GLU A 112 25.30 -0.65 -15.01
CA GLU A 112 24.92 -1.97 -15.47
C GLU A 112 25.35 -2.99 -14.42
N ILE A 113 24.39 -3.72 -13.87
CA ILE A 113 24.61 -4.65 -12.75
C ILE A 113 24.50 -6.07 -13.27
N THR A 114 25.64 -6.77 -13.29
CA THR A 114 25.73 -8.19 -13.65
C THR A 114 26.09 -9.07 -12.46
N THR A 115 26.46 -8.48 -11.33
CA THR A 115 26.88 -9.18 -10.11
C THR A 115 25.80 -9.15 -9.02
N ASN A 116 25.81 -10.17 -8.16
CA ASN A 116 24.93 -10.32 -7.00
C ASN A 116 25.78 -10.27 -5.71
N GLU A 117 26.16 -9.09 -5.22
CA GLU A 117 27.17 -8.93 -4.15
C GLU A 117 27.02 -7.63 -3.35
N CYS A 118 27.70 -7.51 -2.20
CA CYS A 118 27.67 -6.29 -1.41
C CYS A 118 28.41 -5.13 -2.10
N ILE A 119 27.98 -3.89 -1.84
CA ILE A 119 28.62 -2.69 -2.40
C ILE A 119 29.81 -2.28 -1.52
N GLU A 120 29.56 -2.17 -0.22
CA GLU A 120 30.56 -2.00 0.83
C GLU A 120 30.61 -3.28 1.67
N PRO A 121 31.82 -3.76 2.02
CA PRO A 121 31.97 -4.89 2.93
C PRO A 121 31.44 -4.53 4.32
N ASP A 122 31.02 -5.56 5.06
CA ASP A 122 30.59 -5.43 6.44
C ASP A 122 31.74 -4.87 7.29
N LYS A 123 31.43 -3.90 8.13
CA LYS A 123 32.39 -3.22 9.00
C LYS A 123 32.36 -3.85 10.39
N ASP A 124 33.48 -3.83 11.10
CA ASP A 124 33.47 -4.22 12.50
C ASP A 124 32.60 -3.26 13.32
N ILE A 125 31.92 -3.75 14.35
CA ILE A 125 31.04 -2.92 15.19
C ILE A 125 31.82 -1.77 15.83
N SER A 126 33.11 -1.96 16.13
CA SER A 126 34.00 -0.92 16.67
C SER A 126 34.27 0.24 15.69
N GLU A 127 34.11 0.01 14.39
CA GLU A 127 34.21 1.05 13.36
C GLU A 127 32.90 1.84 13.18
N ILE A 128 31.80 1.34 13.75
CA ILE A 128 30.50 2.01 13.69
C ILE A 128 30.42 3.04 14.80
N ARG A 129 30.04 4.26 14.43
CA ARG A 129 29.85 5.37 15.35
C ARG A 129 28.88 4.97 16.49
N PRO A 130 29.31 5.04 17.77
CA PRO A 130 28.47 4.66 18.91
C PRO A 130 27.39 5.70 19.21
N ASP A 131 27.72 6.99 19.05
CA ASP A 131 26.79 8.09 19.34
C ASP A 131 25.83 8.38 18.19
N PRO A 132 24.59 8.81 18.48
CA PRO A 132 23.64 9.25 17.45
C PRO A 132 24.19 10.39 16.58
N TYR A 133 23.68 10.50 15.35
CA TYR A 133 23.95 11.68 14.53
C TYR A 133 23.39 12.96 15.17
N ALA A 134 24.08 14.08 15.00
CA ALA A 134 23.61 15.36 15.52
C ALA A 134 22.31 15.81 14.81
N LEU A 135 21.37 16.31 15.59
CA LEU A 135 20.17 16.98 15.09
C LEU A 135 20.32 18.51 15.24
N PRO A 136 19.64 19.31 14.40
CA PRO A 136 19.56 20.75 14.62
C PRO A 136 18.96 21.09 15.98
N GLU A 137 19.34 22.24 16.52
CA GLU A 137 18.81 22.75 17.80
C GLU A 137 17.27 22.75 17.80
N GLY A 138 16.68 22.31 18.91
CA GLY A 138 15.23 22.21 19.06
C GLY A 138 14.63 20.88 18.60
N PHE A 139 15.42 19.95 18.07
CA PHE A 139 15.02 18.57 17.82
C PHE A 139 15.80 17.58 18.69
N LYS A 140 15.18 16.46 19.02
CA LYS A 140 15.82 15.33 19.71
C LYS A 140 15.41 14.01 19.10
N TRP A 141 16.31 13.04 19.16
CA TRP A 141 15.99 11.66 18.84
C TRP A 141 15.06 11.08 19.90
N ASP A 142 14.23 10.15 19.45
CA ASP A 142 13.40 9.33 20.32
C ASP A 142 13.37 7.89 19.82
N THR A 143 13.07 6.97 20.72
CA THR A 143 12.88 5.56 20.43
C THR A 143 11.52 5.17 20.95
N LEU A 144 10.56 4.97 20.05
CA LEU A 144 9.17 4.72 20.44
C LEU A 144 9.01 3.32 21.03
N ASP A 145 8.21 3.18 22.08
CA ASP A 145 7.75 1.90 22.57
C ASP A 145 6.30 1.65 22.15
N LEU A 146 6.10 0.79 21.15
CA LEU A 146 4.76 0.50 20.62
C LEU A 146 3.85 -0.28 21.59
N ASN A 147 4.39 -0.75 22.72
CA ASN A 147 3.59 -1.30 23.82
C ASN A 147 3.03 -0.19 24.73
N ASN A 148 3.61 1.02 24.66
CA ASN A 148 3.08 2.21 25.31
C ASN A 148 1.94 2.80 24.46
N SER A 149 0.76 2.97 25.05
CA SER A 149 -0.42 3.48 24.35
C SER A 149 -0.25 4.92 23.84
N SER A 150 0.53 5.76 24.54
CA SER A 150 0.81 7.13 24.12
C SER A 150 1.67 7.15 22.87
N ASP A 151 2.80 6.45 22.87
CA ASP A 151 3.72 6.39 21.72
C ASP A 151 3.04 5.83 20.48
N LEU A 152 2.26 4.76 20.66
CA LEU A 152 1.49 4.16 19.57
C LEU A 152 0.44 5.11 19.00
N THR A 153 -0.29 5.82 19.87
CA THR A 153 -1.30 6.81 19.45
C THR A 153 -0.65 7.97 18.71
N GLU A 154 0.52 8.43 19.16
CA GLU A 154 1.29 9.48 18.51
C GLU A 154 1.82 9.05 17.15
N LEU A 155 2.35 7.82 17.03
CA LEU A 155 2.78 7.26 15.75
C LEU A 155 1.61 7.14 14.78
N TYR A 156 0.49 6.57 15.25
CA TYR A 156 -0.75 6.49 14.48
C TYR A 156 -1.17 7.87 13.97
N THR A 157 -1.18 8.88 14.85
CA THR A 157 -1.55 10.26 14.50
C THR A 157 -0.58 10.85 13.47
N LEU A 158 0.73 10.66 13.65
CA LEU A 158 1.73 11.14 12.69
C LEU A 158 1.48 10.54 11.30
N LEU A 159 1.30 9.22 11.21
CA LEU A 159 1.07 8.52 9.95
C LEU A 159 -0.26 8.92 9.32
N ASN A 160 -1.34 8.88 10.09
CA ASN A 160 -2.68 9.25 9.63
C ASN A 160 -2.82 10.74 9.28
N GLU A 161 -1.88 11.62 9.64
CA GLU A 161 -1.93 13.02 9.21
C GLU A 161 -0.91 13.36 8.12
N ASN A 162 0.18 12.60 8.01
CA ASN A 162 1.37 13.01 7.26
C ASN A 162 1.98 11.93 6.35
N TYR A 163 1.45 10.71 6.31
CA TYR A 163 2.01 9.65 5.47
C TYR A 163 1.49 9.74 4.02
N VAL A 164 1.54 8.62 3.29
CA VAL A 164 1.15 8.51 1.88
C VAL A 164 -0.31 8.90 1.68
N GLU A 165 -0.51 9.80 0.72
CA GLU A 165 -1.82 10.25 0.22
C GLU A 165 -1.86 9.89 -1.26
N ASP A 166 -3.05 9.62 -1.80
CA ASP A 166 -3.24 9.55 -3.24
C ASP A 166 -3.01 10.94 -3.88
N ASP A 167 -2.74 10.97 -5.19
CA ASP A 167 -2.41 12.20 -5.91
C ASP A 167 -3.53 13.26 -5.83
N ASP A 168 -4.78 12.80 -5.65
CA ASP A 168 -5.97 13.64 -5.50
C ASP A 168 -6.32 13.97 -4.03
N ALA A 169 -5.55 13.45 -3.06
CA ALA A 169 -5.78 13.59 -1.62
C ALA A 169 -7.19 13.19 -1.14
N MET A 170 -7.86 12.26 -1.83
CA MET A 170 -9.19 11.74 -1.47
C MET A 170 -9.09 10.62 -0.42
N PHE A 171 -8.00 9.87 -0.41
CA PHE A 171 -7.77 8.71 0.43
C PHE A 171 -6.45 8.80 1.17
N ARG A 172 -6.48 8.46 2.46
CA ARG A 172 -5.27 8.32 3.26
C ARG A 172 -5.23 6.95 3.91
N PHE A 173 -4.10 6.28 3.85
CA PHE A 173 -3.94 5.02 4.57
C PHE A 173 -4.16 5.21 6.06
N ASP A 174 -4.99 4.33 6.61
CA ASP A 174 -5.39 4.33 7.99
C ASP A 174 -4.79 3.09 8.67
N TYR A 175 -3.49 3.16 8.95
CA TYR A 175 -2.76 2.08 9.61
C TYR A 175 -3.17 2.00 11.08
N GLN A 176 -4.18 1.18 11.37
CA GLN A 176 -4.71 1.01 12.72
C GLN A 176 -3.62 0.64 13.73
N PRO A 177 -3.72 1.07 15.00
CA PRO A 177 -2.71 0.81 16.02
C PRO A 177 -2.28 -0.66 16.14
N GLU A 178 -3.23 -1.59 16.07
CA GLU A 178 -2.93 -3.03 16.15
C GLU A 178 -2.26 -3.57 14.88
N PHE A 179 -2.53 -2.96 13.72
CA PHE A 179 -1.80 -3.24 12.49
C PHE A 179 -0.35 -2.77 12.60
N LEU A 180 -0.11 -1.57 13.15
CA LEU A 180 1.24 -1.04 13.37
C LEU A 180 2.05 -1.93 14.31
N LYS A 181 1.46 -2.39 15.42
CA LYS A 181 2.13 -3.38 16.29
C LYS A 181 2.47 -4.66 15.52
N TRP A 182 1.50 -5.19 14.77
CA TRP A 182 1.72 -6.41 14.01
C TRP A 182 2.76 -6.27 12.90
N SER A 183 2.83 -5.13 12.20
CA SER A 183 3.82 -4.94 11.14
C SER A 183 5.21 -4.58 11.67
N LEU A 184 5.32 -3.94 12.84
CA LEU A 184 6.57 -3.41 13.37
C LEU A 184 7.21 -4.27 14.47
N GLN A 185 6.52 -5.30 14.97
CA GLN A 185 6.99 -6.18 16.05
C GLN A 185 7.07 -7.65 15.61
N SER A 186 7.54 -7.89 14.38
CA SER A 186 7.82 -9.25 13.88
C SER A 186 8.91 -9.96 14.71
N PRO A 187 9.00 -11.30 14.70
CA PRO A 187 10.01 -12.01 15.49
C PRO A 187 11.43 -11.48 15.27
N GLY A 188 12.13 -11.20 16.37
CA GLY A 188 13.47 -10.60 16.34
C GLY A 188 13.51 -9.07 16.22
N TRP A 189 12.36 -8.38 16.18
CA TRP A 189 12.29 -6.93 16.17
C TRP A 189 13.10 -6.31 17.32
N LYS A 190 13.59 -5.09 17.08
CA LYS A 190 14.32 -4.32 18.08
C LYS A 190 13.65 -2.98 18.28
N ARG A 191 13.41 -2.62 19.54
CA ARG A 191 12.86 -1.31 19.90
C ARG A 191 13.69 -0.15 19.34
N ASP A 192 15.01 -0.29 19.34
CA ASP A 192 15.91 0.75 18.83
C ASP A 192 15.73 1.04 17.34
N TRP A 193 15.03 0.18 16.59
CA TRP A 193 14.70 0.40 15.19
C TRP A 193 13.39 1.15 14.97
N HIS A 194 12.65 1.52 16.02
CA HIS A 194 11.49 2.40 15.94
C HIS A 194 11.93 3.84 16.20
N LEU A 195 12.58 4.44 15.20
CA LEU A 195 13.28 5.71 15.32
C LEU A 195 12.34 6.91 15.12
N GLY A 196 12.19 7.73 16.15
CA GLY A 196 11.42 8.97 16.13
C GLY A 196 12.29 10.24 16.19
N VAL A 197 11.75 11.34 15.70
CA VAL A 197 12.28 12.70 15.92
C VAL A 197 11.20 13.55 16.58
N ARG A 198 11.54 14.18 17.70
CA ARG A 198 10.65 15.06 18.46
C ARG A 198 11.14 16.50 18.47
N VAL A 199 10.22 17.44 18.58
CA VAL A 199 10.52 18.83 18.89
C VAL A 199 10.71 18.97 20.40
N VAL A 200 11.84 19.53 20.83
CA VAL A 200 12.21 19.65 22.25
C VAL A 200 11.20 20.49 23.03
N LYS A 201 10.77 21.63 22.48
CA LYS A 201 9.87 22.58 23.16
C LYS A 201 8.47 22.02 23.43
N SER A 202 7.92 21.24 22.49
CA SER A 202 6.53 20.76 22.57
C SER A 202 6.42 19.26 22.87
N GLY A 203 7.51 18.51 22.79
CA GLY A 203 7.50 17.04 22.86
C GLY A 203 6.91 16.35 21.63
N ARG A 204 6.34 17.08 20.65
CA ARG A 204 5.59 16.51 19.53
C ARG A 204 6.49 15.67 18.60
N LEU A 205 6.02 14.48 18.24
CA LEU A 205 6.62 13.63 17.21
C LEU A 205 6.43 14.26 15.81
N VAL A 206 7.52 14.39 15.06
CA VAL A 206 7.54 15.08 13.75
C VAL A 206 8.24 14.29 12.64
N GLY A 207 8.86 13.17 12.97
CA GLY A 207 9.44 12.25 12.01
C GLY A 207 9.53 10.84 12.58
N PHE A 208 9.41 9.84 11.72
CA PHE A 208 9.50 8.43 12.08
C PHE A 208 10.11 7.62 10.93
N ILE A 209 10.85 6.58 11.25
CA ILE A 209 11.28 5.52 10.33
C ILE A 209 11.41 4.23 11.14
N SER A 210 11.08 3.10 10.52
CA SER A 210 11.14 1.80 11.16
C SER A 210 11.97 0.79 10.38
N ALA A 211 12.46 -0.22 11.09
CA ALA A 211 13.07 -1.40 10.50
C ALA A 211 12.62 -2.67 11.25
N ILE A 212 12.43 -3.76 10.52
CA ILE A 212 12.20 -5.10 11.09
C ILE A 212 13.24 -6.09 10.50
N PRO A 213 13.64 -7.15 11.22
CA PRO A 213 14.60 -8.10 10.67
C PRO A 213 13.92 -8.99 9.62
N SER A 214 14.69 -9.44 8.63
CA SER A 214 14.23 -10.40 7.64
C SER A 214 15.41 -11.16 7.04
N ASN A 215 15.15 -12.37 6.54
CA ASN A 215 16.09 -13.10 5.70
C ASN A 215 15.55 -13.04 4.27
N LEU A 216 16.32 -12.47 3.36
CA LEU A 216 15.89 -12.26 1.98
C LEU A 216 16.76 -13.08 1.04
N ARG A 217 16.16 -13.99 0.27
CA ARG A 217 16.83 -14.58 -0.88
C ARG A 217 16.87 -13.57 -2.01
N ALA A 218 18.05 -13.38 -2.59
CA ALA A 218 18.28 -12.66 -3.84
C ALA A 218 19.12 -13.57 -4.74
N TYR A 219 18.49 -14.13 -5.78
CA TYR A 219 19.01 -15.20 -6.62
C TYR A 219 19.56 -16.39 -5.80
N ASP A 220 20.86 -16.61 -5.87
CA ASP A 220 21.61 -17.70 -5.25
C ASP A 220 22.00 -17.42 -3.78
N LYS A 221 21.78 -16.21 -3.28
CA LYS A 221 22.24 -15.77 -1.95
C LYS A 221 21.07 -15.52 -1.00
N VAL A 222 21.24 -15.91 0.26
CA VAL A 222 20.33 -15.54 1.35
C VAL A 222 21.02 -14.47 2.19
N LEU A 223 20.40 -13.30 2.23
CA LEU A 223 20.89 -12.09 2.88
C LEU A 223 20.18 -11.90 4.21
N LYS A 224 20.95 -11.61 5.27
CA LYS A 224 20.38 -11.07 6.50
C LYS A 224 20.17 -9.58 6.30
N VAL A 225 18.91 -9.15 6.25
CA VAL A 225 18.54 -7.77 5.95
C VAL A 225 17.66 -7.20 7.05
N VAL A 226 17.45 -5.89 7.00
CA VAL A 226 16.26 -5.28 7.59
C VAL A 226 15.30 -4.81 6.52
N GLU A 227 14.01 -4.93 6.75
CA GLU A 227 12.98 -4.32 5.92
C GLU A 227 12.66 -2.93 6.48
N ILE A 228 12.91 -1.89 5.67
CA ILE A 228 12.65 -0.50 6.06
C ILE A 228 11.24 -0.11 5.63
N ASN A 229 10.49 0.46 6.56
CA ASN A 229 9.14 0.95 6.27
C ASN A 229 8.75 2.16 7.13
N PHE A 230 7.61 2.77 6.83
CA PHE A 230 7.00 3.87 7.59
C PHE A 230 7.88 5.11 7.72
N LEU A 231 8.73 5.40 6.73
CA LEU A 231 9.44 6.67 6.67
C LEU A 231 8.44 7.82 6.48
N CYS A 232 8.20 8.56 7.56
CA CYS A 232 7.25 9.65 7.59
C CYS A 232 7.90 10.91 8.14
N VAL A 233 7.67 12.05 7.47
CA VAL A 233 8.07 13.38 7.95
C VAL A 233 6.84 14.26 7.93
N HIS A 234 6.60 14.93 9.05
CA HIS A 234 5.49 15.86 9.21
C HIS A 234 5.46 16.89 8.07
N LYS A 235 4.28 17.21 7.51
CA LYS A 235 4.15 18.00 6.26
C LYS A 235 4.94 19.32 6.29
N LYS A 236 4.90 20.02 7.43
CA LYS A 236 5.62 21.29 7.66
C LYS A 236 7.16 21.19 7.61
N LEU A 237 7.73 20.01 7.76
CA LEU A 237 9.18 19.76 7.74
C LEU A 237 9.65 19.08 6.45
N ARG A 238 8.75 18.86 5.48
CA ARG A 238 9.11 18.36 4.16
C ARG A 238 10.03 19.37 3.45
N SER A 239 10.89 18.86 2.58
CA SER A 239 11.95 19.65 1.89
C SER A 239 13.03 20.25 2.79
N LYS A 240 13.04 19.96 4.10
CA LYS A 240 14.10 20.37 5.05
C LYS A 240 15.18 19.30 5.29
N ARG A 241 15.29 18.32 4.39
CA ARG A 241 16.27 17.21 4.45
C ARG A 241 16.22 16.37 5.73
N VAL A 242 15.06 16.28 6.39
CA VAL A 242 14.87 15.42 7.58
C VAL A 242 14.98 13.93 7.24
N ALA A 243 14.41 13.49 6.11
CA ALA A 243 14.47 12.09 5.68
C ALA A 243 15.90 11.53 5.54
N PRO A 244 16.85 12.22 4.86
CA PRO A 244 18.26 11.84 4.88
C PRO A 244 18.87 11.60 6.27
N VAL A 245 18.49 12.41 7.26
CA VAL A 245 19.01 12.31 8.63
C VAL A 245 18.41 11.10 9.35
N LEU A 246 17.10 10.86 9.19
CA LEU A 246 16.42 9.64 9.65
C LEU A 246 17.06 8.37 9.07
N ILE A 247 17.30 8.35 7.75
CA ILE A 247 17.92 7.21 7.05
C ILE A 247 19.33 6.94 7.61
N ARG A 248 20.16 7.97 7.78
CA ARG A 248 21.51 7.80 8.34
C ARG A 248 21.50 7.23 9.76
N GLU A 249 20.61 7.72 10.61
CA GLU A 249 20.52 7.24 11.98
C GLU A 249 19.96 5.82 12.08
N ILE A 250 18.94 5.45 11.29
CA ILE A 250 18.46 4.05 11.29
C ILE A 250 19.53 3.11 10.74
N THR A 251 20.25 3.49 9.68
CA THR A 251 21.39 2.71 9.17
C THR A 251 22.44 2.50 10.26
N ARG A 252 22.80 3.54 11.02
CA ARG A 252 23.75 3.41 12.14
C ARG A 252 23.27 2.43 13.20
N ARG A 253 22.00 2.54 13.62
CA ARG A 253 21.40 1.64 14.63
C ARG A 253 21.31 0.19 14.16
N VAL A 254 21.08 -0.03 12.87
CA VAL A 254 21.06 -1.36 12.27
C VAL A 254 22.49 -1.93 12.15
N ASN A 255 23.45 -1.14 11.69
CA ASN A 255 24.86 -1.54 11.59
C ASN A 255 25.46 -1.92 12.95
N LEU A 256 25.09 -1.24 14.03
CA LEU A 256 25.49 -1.60 15.40
C LEU A 256 25.05 -3.01 15.84
N THR A 257 24.11 -3.62 15.12
CA THR A 257 23.65 -5.00 15.37
C THR A 257 24.29 -6.04 14.44
N GLY A 258 25.22 -5.60 13.59
CA GLY A 258 25.91 -6.46 12.62
C GLY A 258 25.07 -6.80 11.38
N ILE A 259 24.14 -5.93 10.99
CA ILE A 259 23.38 -6.05 9.73
C ILE A 259 23.70 -4.83 8.87
N PHE A 260 24.03 -5.02 7.60
CA PHE A 260 24.51 -3.94 6.72
C PHE A 260 23.71 -3.79 5.43
N GLN A 261 22.71 -4.64 5.21
CA GLN A 261 21.84 -4.64 4.04
C GLN A 261 20.38 -4.39 4.46
N ALA A 262 19.62 -3.79 3.55
CA ALA A 262 18.20 -3.54 3.78
C ALA A 262 17.37 -3.70 2.51
N ALA A 263 16.10 -4.05 2.66
CA ALA A 263 15.12 -4.04 1.58
C ALA A 263 14.09 -2.95 1.85
N TYR A 264 13.69 -2.21 0.82
CA TYR A 264 12.66 -1.18 0.93
C TYR A 264 11.93 -0.97 -0.38
N THR A 265 10.72 -0.42 -0.29
CA THR A 265 9.91 -0.05 -1.46
C THR A 265 9.55 1.42 -1.43
N ALA A 266 9.35 2.00 -2.61
CA ALA A 266 8.82 3.35 -2.74
C ALA A 266 7.93 3.49 -3.99
N GLY A 267 6.93 4.36 -3.92
CA GLY A 267 6.14 4.75 -5.10
C GLY A 267 6.89 5.67 -6.06
N VAL A 268 7.95 6.33 -5.57
CA VAL A 268 8.83 7.20 -6.38
C VAL A 268 10.07 6.45 -6.85
N VAL A 269 10.60 6.87 -8.01
CA VAL A 269 11.83 6.31 -8.57
C VAL A 269 13.07 6.89 -7.88
N LEU A 270 13.92 6.01 -7.35
CA LEU A 270 15.21 6.30 -6.72
C LEU A 270 16.33 5.51 -7.43
N PRO A 271 17.62 5.90 -7.30
CA PRO A 271 18.73 5.09 -7.79
C PRO A 271 18.92 3.80 -6.97
N LYS A 272 18.97 2.59 -7.52
CA LYS A 272 18.33 2.10 -8.76
C LYS A 272 17.39 0.95 -8.35
N PRO A 273 16.16 0.87 -8.87
CA PRO A 273 15.24 -0.21 -8.49
C PRO A 273 15.72 -1.55 -9.05
N VAL A 274 15.55 -2.60 -8.25
CA VAL A 274 15.81 -4.00 -8.64
C VAL A 274 14.63 -4.53 -9.45
N ALA A 275 13.41 -4.13 -9.07
CA ALA A 275 12.19 -4.50 -9.77
C ALA A 275 11.11 -3.42 -9.60
N THR A 276 10.14 -3.44 -10.50
CA THR A 276 8.96 -2.57 -10.47
C THR A 276 7.72 -3.44 -10.59
N CYS A 277 6.77 -3.30 -9.67
CA CYS A 277 5.47 -3.98 -9.74
C CYS A 277 4.35 -2.94 -9.78
N ARG A 278 3.24 -3.26 -10.43
CA ARG A 278 2.08 -2.38 -10.55
C ARG A 278 0.95 -2.84 -9.63
N TYR A 279 0.23 -1.89 -9.03
CA TYR A 279 -1.00 -2.20 -8.29
C TYR A 279 -2.16 -2.53 -9.22
N TRP A 280 -3.01 -3.43 -8.77
CA TRP A 280 -4.24 -3.85 -9.41
C TRP A 280 -5.37 -3.92 -8.39
N HIS A 281 -6.58 -3.58 -8.82
CA HIS A 281 -7.74 -3.41 -7.94
C HIS A 281 -8.91 -4.22 -8.46
N ARG A 282 -9.55 -4.98 -7.56
CA ARG A 282 -10.76 -5.74 -7.84
C ARG A 282 -11.91 -5.25 -6.95
N SER A 283 -12.93 -4.67 -7.58
CA SER A 283 -14.08 -4.11 -6.87
C SER A 283 -14.96 -5.17 -6.19
N LEU A 284 -15.00 -5.20 -4.86
CA LEU A 284 -15.90 -6.08 -4.11
C LEU A 284 -17.24 -5.38 -3.81
N ASN A 285 -17.21 -4.06 -3.62
CA ASN A 285 -18.37 -3.19 -3.41
C ASN A 285 -18.41 -2.03 -4.43
N PRO A 286 -18.76 -2.30 -5.70
CA PRO A 286 -18.65 -1.29 -6.77
C PRO A 286 -19.49 -0.04 -6.52
N LYS A 287 -20.64 -0.17 -5.84
CA LYS A 287 -21.51 0.96 -5.49
C LYS A 287 -20.76 1.95 -4.62
N LYS A 288 -20.20 1.48 -3.50
CA LYS A 288 -19.45 2.34 -2.58
C LYS A 288 -18.21 2.92 -3.25
N LEU A 289 -17.44 2.10 -3.99
CA LEU A 289 -16.22 2.55 -4.68
C LEU A 289 -16.49 3.68 -5.68
N ILE A 290 -17.63 3.67 -6.36
CA ILE A 290 -18.02 4.74 -7.28
C ILE A 290 -18.52 5.99 -6.51
N GLU A 291 -19.29 5.80 -5.44
CA GLU A 291 -19.77 6.91 -4.59
C GLU A 291 -18.61 7.71 -3.98
N VAL A 292 -17.57 7.03 -3.49
CA VAL A 292 -16.38 7.67 -2.92
C VAL A 292 -15.34 8.09 -3.97
N LYS A 293 -15.64 7.92 -5.27
CA LYS A 293 -14.73 8.23 -6.40
C LYS A 293 -13.41 7.43 -6.42
N PHE A 294 -13.33 6.32 -5.72
CA PHE A 294 -12.20 5.37 -5.87
C PHE A 294 -12.18 4.75 -7.27
N SER A 295 -13.36 4.56 -7.87
CA SER A 295 -13.50 4.06 -9.24
C SER A 295 -14.56 4.84 -9.99
N HIS A 296 -14.52 4.78 -11.32
CA HIS A 296 -15.49 5.44 -12.18
C HIS A 296 -16.35 4.44 -12.94
N LEU A 297 -17.57 4.86 -13.28
CA LEU A 297 -18.43 4.11 -14.16
C LEU A 297 -17.84 4.13 -15.57
N ALA A 298 -17.54 2.95 -16.13
CA ALA A 298 -17.05 2.87 -17.51
C ALA A 298 -18.10 3.39 -18.50
N ARG A 299 -17.64 3.85 -19.67
CA ARG A 299 -18.52 4.33 -20.75
C ARG A 299 -19.55 3.24 -21.10
N ASN A 300 -20.82 3.61 -21.23
CA ASN A 300 -21.95 2.71 -21.53
C ASN A 300 -22.28 1.65 -20.45
N MET A 301 -21.70 1.75 -19.25
CA MET A 301 -22.12 0.96 -18.10
C MET A 301 -23.17 1.69 -17.28
N THR A 302 -24.00 0.94 -16.55
CA THR A 302 -24.89 1.48 -15.51
C THR A 302 -24.46 0.91 -14.16
N MET A 303 -24.83 1.57 -13.06
CA MET A 303 -24.50 1.09 -11.71
C MET A 303 -24.92 -0.39 -11.51
N GLN A 304 -26.13 -0.74 -11.93
CA GLN A 304 -26.66 -2.11 -11.84
C GLN A 304 -25.84 -3.10 -12.69
N ARG A 305 -25.44 -2.73 -13.91
CA ARG A 305 -24.57 -3.57 -14.76
C ARG A 305 -23.20 -3.76 -14.12
N THR A 306 -22.61 -2.73 -13.52
CA THR A 306 -21.32 -2.81 -12.82
C THR A 306 -21.40 -3.71 -11.60
N ILE A 307 -22.46 -3.57 -10.78
CA ILE A 307 -22.70 -4.47 -9.64
C ILE A 307 -22.83 -5.92 -10.12
N LYS A 308 -23.59 -6.16 -11.20
CA LYS A 308 -23.75 -7.50 -11.76
C LYS A 308 -22.45 -8.06 -12.33
N LEU A 309 -21.64 -7.23 -13.00
CA LEU A 309 -20.35 -7.62 -13.56
C LEU A 309 -19.39 -8.13 -12.48
N TYR A 310 -19.36 -7.47 -11.32
CA TYR A 310 -18.42 -7.77 -10.25
C TYR A 310 -18.97 -8.69 -9.16
N LYS A 311 -20.25 -9.09 -9.26
CA LYS A 311 -20.90 -10.00 -8.31
C LYS A 311 -20.10 -11.29 -8.14
N LEU A 312 -19.85 -11.63 -6.88
CA LEU A 312 -19.25 -12.89 -6.46
C LEU A 312 -20.31 -13.78 -5.78
N PRO A 313 -20.12 -15.11 -5.78
CA PRO A 313 -20.88 -16.04 -4.94
C PRO A 313 -20.82 -15.67 -3.46
N ASP A 314 -21.64 -16.33 -2.65
CA ASP A 314 -21.70 -16.11 -1.20
C ASP A 314 -20.83 -17.10 -0.41
N GLN A 315 -20.48 -18.24 -1.01
CA GLN A 315 -19.61 -19.25 -0.39
C GLN A 315 -18.46 -19.64 -1.34
N PRO A 316 -17.26 -19.89 -0.80
CA PRO A 316 -16.16 -20.51 -1.54
C PRO A 316 -16.57 -21.84 -2.18
N LYS A 317 -15.95 -22.19 -3.31
CA LYS A 317 -16.30 -23.39 -4.09
C LYS A 317 -15.33 -24.55 -3.89
N THR A 318 -14.07 -24.25 -3.60
CA THR A 318 -13.02 -25.28 -3.50
C THR A 318 -13.28 -26.15 -2.28
N LYS A 319 -13.39 -27.47 -2.49
CA LYS A 319 -13.54 -28.45 -1.41
C LYS A 319 -12.32 -28.40 -0.50
N GLY A 320 -12.53 -28.35 0.82
CA GLY A 320 -11.45 -28.27 1.80
C GLY A 320 -10.90 -26.86 2.02
N TYR A 321 -11.43 -25.84 1.33
CA TYR A 321 -11.04 -24.44 1.56
C TYR A 321 -11.58 -23.95 2.91
N ARG A 322 -10.67 -23.65 3.85
CA ARG A 322 -11.02 -23.17 5.20
C ARG A 322 -9.94 -22.25 5.76
N ARG A 323 -10.26 -21.50 6.81
CA ARG A 323 -9.27 -20.71 7.56
C ARG A 323 -8.19 -21.63 8.13
N ILE A 324 -6.95 -21.15 8.13
CA ILE A 324 -5.81 -21.88 8.71
C ILE A 324 -5.93 -21.94 10.24
N GLU A 325 -5.56 -23.08 10.82
CA GLU A 325 -5.52 -23.30 12.27
C GLU A 325 -4.08 -23.54 12.75
N ALA A 326 -3.85 -23.47 14.07
CA ALA A 326 -2.51 -23.66 14.65
C ALA A 326 -1.85 -25.01 14.30
N LYS A 327 -2.66 -26.06 14.10
CA LYS A 327 -2.23 -27.41 13.70
C LYS A 327 -1.71 -27.50 12.26
N ASP A 328 -2.11 -26.55 11.41
CA ASP A 328 -1.82 -26.54 9.98
C ASP A 328 -0.48 -25.85 9.68
N MET A 329 -0.01 -25.00 10.59
CA MET A 329 1.10 -24.06 10.37
C MET A 329 2.40 -24.72 9.89
N ASP A 330 2.78 -25.88 10.43
CA ASP A 330 4.01 -26.55 10.00
C ASP A 330 3.92 -27.10 8.57
N LYS A 331 2.74 -27.62 8.18
CA LYS A 331 2.48 -28.11 6.81
C LYS A 331 2.40 -26.94 5.83
N ALA A 332 1.71 -25.85 6.21
CA ALA A 332 1.57 -24.66 5.38
C ALA A 332 2.91 -23.92 5.20
N HIS A 333 3.73 -23.84 6.24
CA HIS A 333 5.10 -23.30 6.17
C HIS A 333 5.95 -24.07 5.17
N LYS A 334 5.92 -25.41 5.22
CA LYS A 334 6.65 -26.25 4.26
C LYS A 334 6.16 -26.03 2.83
N LEU A 335 4.85 -25.96 2.62
CA LEU A 335 4.26 -25.68 1.30
C LEU A 335 4.74 -24.33 0.76
N MET A 336 4.75 -23.30 1.61
CA MET A 336 5.20 -21.96 1.23
C MET A 336 6.70 -21.90 0.95
N ASP A 337 7.53 -22.53 1.78
CA ASP A 337 8.98 -22.57 1.59
C ASP A 337 9.37 -23.23 0.26
N GLU A 338 8.73 -24.35 -0.10
CA GLU A 338 8.94 -24.99 -1.40
C GLU A 338 8.49 -24.11 -2.56
N TYR A 339 7.33 -23.46 -2.44
CA TYR A 339 6.82 -22.57 -3.47
C TYR A 339 7.72 -21.33 -3.68
N MET A 340 8.26 -20.76 -2.60
CA MET A 340 9.12 -19.57 -2.66
C MET A 340 10.44 -19.80 -3.42
N LYS A 341 10.89 -21.05 -3.57
CA LYS A 341 12.09 -21.39 -4.34
C LYS A 341 11.98 -21.09 -5.85
N LYS A 342 10.78 -20.85 -6.37
CA LYS A 342 10.55 -20.46 -7.77
C LYS A 342 11.00 -19.04 -8.09
N PHE A 343 11.12 -18.17 -7.10
CA PHE A 343 11.34 -16.73 -7.28
C PHE A 343 12.78 -16.34 -6.98
N ASN A 344 13.27 -15.31 -7.68
CA ASN A 344 14.62 -14.81 -7.49
C ASN A 344 14.72 -13.92 -6.26
N MET A 345 13.66 -13.18 -5.89
CA MET A 345 13.64 -12.38 -4.66
C MET A 345 12.47 -12.79 -3.76
N CYS A 346 12.75 -13.43 -2.63
CA CYS A 346 11.71 -13.91 -1.72
C CYS A 346 12.19 -13.94 -0.26
N PRO A 347 11.29 -13.71 0.72
CA PRO A 347 11.64 -13.89 2.12
C PRO A 347 11.85 -15.37 2.44
N VAL A 348 12.77 -15.65 3.36
CA VAL A 348 13.03 -16.97 3.91
C VAL A 348 12.48 -17.00 5.34
N PHE A 349 11.21 -17.36 5.47
CA PHE A 349 10.54 -17.40 6.76
C PHE A 349 11.01 -18.58 7.61
N SER A 350 11.40 -18.31 8.84
CA SER A 350 11.39 -19.30 9.91
C SER A 350 9.96 -19.73 10.25
N LYS A 351 9.83 -20.84 11.00
CA LYS A 351 8.52 -21.28 11.50
C LYS A 351 7.85 -20.24 12.42
N GLU A 352 8.64 -19.52 13.19
CA GLU A 352 8.15 -18.48 14.10
C GLU A 352 7.61 -17.28 13.32
N GLU A 353 8.38 -16.79 12.34
CA GLU A 353 7.95 -15.71 11.44
C GLU A 353 6.71 -16.11 10.65
N PHE A 354 6.67 -17.32 10.09
CA PHE A 354 5.49 -17.80 9.37
C PHE A 354 4.25 -17.81 10.29
N ARG A 355 4.35 -18.36 11.50
CA ARG A 355 3.23 -18.35 12.45
C ARG A 355 2.80 -16.93 12.79
N TYR A 356 3.74 -16.01 12.97
CA TYR A 356 3.45 -14.61 13.27
C TYR A 356 2.69 -13.90 12.14
N TRP A 357 3.13 -14.09 10.89
CA TRP A 357 2.56 -13.42 9.73
C TRP A 357 1.25 -14.03 9.23
N PHE A 358 1.04 -15.33 9.40
CA PHE A 358 -0.10 -16.05 8.80
C PHE A 358 -1.17 -16.51 9.80
N THR A 359 -0.97 -16.32 11.11
CA THR A 359 -2.05 -16.57 12.08
C THR A 359 -3.17 -15.54 11.89
N PRO A 360 -4.42 -15.96 11.61
CA PRO A 360 -5.52 -15.02 11.40
C PRO A 360 -5.73 -14.10 12.60
N LYS A 361 -5.84 -12.80 12.33
CA LYS A 361 -6.13 -11.76 13.31
C LYS A 361 -7.22 -10.87 12.74
N GLU A 362 -8.33 -10.78 13.46
CA GLU A 362 -9.51 -10.03 13.02
C GLU A 362 -9.13 -8.58 12.66
N GLY A 363 -9.51 -8.16 11.45
CA GLY A 363 -9.23 -6.81 10.95
C GLY A 363 -7.77 -6.54 10.56
N ILE A 364 -6.88 -7.53 10.62
CA ILE A 364 -5.45 -7.39 10.28
C ILE A 364 -5.05 -8.33 9.15
N ILE A 365 -5.19 -9.65 9.34
CA ILE A 365 -4.76 -10.67 8.38
C ILE A 365 -5.72 -11.85 8.43
N ASP A 366 -6.11 -12.33 7.26
CA ASP A 366 -6.77 -13.62 7.10
C ASP A 366 -5.91 -14.54 6.23
N CYS A 367 -5.87 -15.82 6.59
CA CYS A 367 -5.18 -16.86 5.86
C CYS A 367 -6.06 -18.12 5.77
N PHE A 368 -6.08 -18.71 4.59
CA PHE A 368 -6.90 -19.86 4.24
C PHE A 368 -6.01 -20.92 3.57
N ILE A 369 -6.39 -22.17 3.77
CA ILE A 369 -5.75 -23.33 3.16
C ILE A 369 -6.77 -24.18 2.43
N VAL A 370 -6.29 -25.02 1.52
CA VAL A 370 -7.04 -26.14 0.97
C VAL A 370 -6.47 -27.43 1.55
N GLU A 371 -7.33 -28.18 2.24
CA GLU A 371 -7.02 -29.50 2.78
C GLU A 371 -7.61 -30.60 1.89
N ASP A 372 -6.76 -31.52 1.43
CA ASP A 372 -7.22 -32.69 0.68
C ASP A 372 -7.84 -33.77 1.58
N GLU A 373 -8.41 -34.80 0.96
CA GLU A 373 -9.10 -35.88 1.69
C GLU A 373 -8.17 -36.70 2.60
N GLN A 374 -6.85 -36.60 2.39
CA GLN A 374 -5.82 -37.25 3.21
C GLN A 374 -5.31 -36.35 4.33
N GLY A 375 -5.84 -35.12 4.46
CA GLY A 375 -5.43 -34.15 5.47
C GLY A 375 -4.11 -33.44 5.14
N ASN A 376 -3.69 -33.42 3.87
CA ASN A 376 -2.55 -32.63 3.42
C ASN A 376 -2.99 -31.25 2.98
N ILE A 377 -2.14 -30.25 3.25
CA ILE A 377 -2.35 -28.89 2.79
C ILE A 377 -1.77 -28.78 1.39
N THR A 378 -2.61 -28.42 0.43
CA THR A 378 -2.23 -28.39 -0.99
C THR A 378 -2.08 -26.97 -1.50
N ASP A 379 -2.89 -26.05 -1.00
CA ASP A 379 -2.94 -24.68 -1.48
C ASP A 379 -3.13 -23.71 -0.30
N MET A 380 -2.74 -22.46 -0.48
CA MET A 380 -2.84 -21.42 0.54
C MET A 380 -3.18 -20.08 -0.10
N THR A 381 -4.02 -19.28 0.56
CA THR A 381 -4.24 -17.88 0.19
C THR A 381 -4.27 -17.01 1.43
N SER A 382 -3.76 -15.79 1.33
CA SER A 382 -3.79 -14.83 2.43
C SER A 382 -3.95 -13.40 1.94
N PHE A 383 -4.56 -12.58 2.78
CA PHE A 383 -4.67 -11.14 2.54
C PHE A 383 -4.70 -10.38 3.86
N TYR A 384 -4.07 -9.22 3.89
CA TYR A 384 -4.14 -8.30 5.03
C TYR A 384 -5.13 -7.18 4.77
N CYS A 385 -5.66 -6.63 5.85
CA CYS A 385 -6.65 -5.57 5.83
C CYS A 385 -5.95 -4.25 6.12
N LEU A 386 -6.07 -3.29 5.21
CA LEU A 386 -5.57 -1.94 5.40
C LEU A 386 -6.67 -0.95 4.99
N PRO A 387 -7.41 -0.39 5.96
CA PRO A 387 -8.42 0.60 5.65
C PRO A 387 -7.78 1.90 5.17
N SER A 388 -8.60 2.73 4.51
CA SER A 388 -8.25 4.10 4.17
C SER A 388 -9.34 5.04 4.66
N SER A 389 -8.94 6.18 5.20
CA SER A 389 -9.85 7.27 5.53
C SER A 389 -10.35 7.94 4.25
N VAL A 390 -11.66 8.11 4.13
CA VAL A 390 -12.31 8.80 3.01
C VAL A 390 -12.50 10.26 3.40
N MET A 391 -11.76 11.15 2.74
CA MET A 391 -11.76 12.57 3.06
C MET A 391 -13.01 13.26 2.48
N HIS A 392 -13.61 14.17 3.25
CA HIS A 392 -14.67 15.08 2.80
C HIS A 392 -15.98 14.43 2.27
N HIS A 393 -16.20 13.14 2.48
CA HIS A 393 -17.44 12.47 2.06
C HIS A 393 -18.50 12.48 3.19
N PRO A 394 -19.79 12.80 2.91
CA PRO A 394 -20.82 12.97 3.94
C PRO A 394 -21.18 11.66 4.66
N VAL A 395 -21.25 10.55 3.93
CA VAL A 395 -21.72 9.24 4.44
C VAL A 395 -20.56 8.29 4.75
N HIS A 396 -19.81 7.88 3.73
CA HIS A 396 -18.65 6.98 3.88
C HIS A 396 -17.46 7.68 4.52
N LYS A 397 -16.97 7.14 5.64
CA LYS A 397 -15.75 7.64 6.33
C LYS A 397 -14.53 6.76 6.11
N THR A 398 -14.75 5.49 5.80
CA THR A 398 -13.69 4.49 5.67
C THR A 398 -13.92 3.63 4.44
N LEU A 399 -12.86 3.36 3.71
CA LEU A 399 -12.77 2.39 2.64
C LEU A 399 -12.00 1.16 3.17
N LYS A 400 -12.61 -0.03 3.18
CA LYS A 400 -11.95 -1.25 3.64
C LYS A 400 -11.29 -1.95 2.45
N ALA A 401 -9.97 -2.00 2.42
CA ALA A 401 -9.22 -2.69 1.37
C ALA A 401 -8.54 -3.95 1.92
N ALA A 402 -8.72 -5.07 1.22
CA ALA A 402 -7.90 -6.25 1.37
C ALA A 402 -6.71 -6.15 0.42
N TYR A 403 -5.51 -6.48 0.87
CA TYR A 403 -4.30 -6.57 0.06
C TYR A 403 -3.87 -8.03 0.00
N SER A 404 -3.81 -8.58 -1.21
CA SER A 404 -3.26 -9.89 -1.46
C SER A 404 -1.88 -9.98 -0.84
N PHE A 405 -1.69 -10.94 0.05
CA PHE A 405 -0.41 -11.20 0.68
C PHE A 405 0.26 -12.36 -0.07
N TYR A 406 0.57 -13.46 0.60
CA TYR A 406 1.16 -14.63 -0.06
C TYR A 406 0.13 -15.71 -0.38
N ASN A 407 0.18 -16.19 -1.63
CA ASN A 407 -0.70 -17.25 -2.11
C ASN A 407 0.14 -18.36 -2.76
N VAL A 408 -0.29 -19.60 -2.61
CA VAL A 408 0.36 -20.80 -3.13
C VAL A 408 -0.72 -21.68 -3.79
N SER A 409 -0.56 -21.95 -5.07
CA SER A 409 -1.40 -22.89 -5.84
C SER A 409 -0.54 -24.08 -6.29
N THR A 410 -0.99 -25.30 -5.99
CA THR A 410 -0.38 -26.54 -6.46
C THR A 410 -1.40 -27.49 -7.09
N LYS A 411 -2.56 -27.72 -6.45
CA LYS A 411 -3.60 -28.62 -6.96
C LYS A 411 -4.81 -27.83 -7.49
N THR A 412 -5.21 -26.78 -6.78
CA THR A 412 -6.35 -25.96 -7.20
C THR A 412 -5.89 -24.89 -8.20
N PRO A 413 -6.51 -24.76 -9.38
CA PRO A 413 -6.16 -23.73 -10.36
C PRO A 413 -6.22 -22.31 -9.78
N TRP A 414 -5.27 -21.44 -10.16
CA TRP A 414 -5.17 -20.05 -9.69
C TRP A 414 -6.50 -19.27 -9.72
N LEU A 415 -7.27 -19.42 -10.80
CA LEU A 415 -8.55 -18.73 -10.96
C LEU A 415 -9.58 -19.11 -9.90
N GLU A 416 -9.66 -20.40 -9.57
CA GLU A 416 -10.61 -20.92 -8.59
C GLU A 416 -10.17 -20.53 -7.18
N LEU A 417 -8.89 -20.74 -6.88
CA LEU A 417 -8.30 -20.46 -5.58
C LEU A 417 -8.41 -18.97 -5.20
N VAL A 418 -8.03 -18.06 -6.10
CA VAL A 418 -8.11 -16.62 -5.83
C VAL A 418 -9.55 -16.12 -5.86
N ASN A 419 -10.44 -16.73 -6.66
CA ASN A 419 -11.85 -16.41 -6.60
C ASN A 419 -12.44 -16.72 -5.21
N ASP A 420 -12.01 -17.80 -4.56
CA ASP A 420 -12.42 -18.13 -3.18
C ASP A 420 -11.84 -17.14 -2.14
N ALA A 421 -10.62 -16.65 -2.36
CA ALA A 421 -10.06 -15.54 -1.56
C ALA A 421 -10.88 -14.24 -1.71
N LEU A 422 -11.32 -13.90 -2.94
CA LEU A 422 -12.18 -12.74 -3.19
C LEU A 422 -13.55 -12.88 -2.50
N ILE A 423 -14.15 -14.07 -2.54
CA ILE A 423 -15.40 -14.37 -1.82
C ILE A 423 -15.18 -14.19 -0.31
N SER A 424 -14.08 -14.73 0.22
CA SER A 424 -13.74 -14.63 1.64
C SER A 424 -13.58 -13.18 2.09
N ALA A 425 -12.89 -12.35 1.30
CA ALA A 425 -12.73 -10.92 1.56
C ALA A 425 -14.07 -10.16 1.48
N LYS A 426 -14.93 -10.48 0.50
CA LYS A 426 -16.29 -9.91 0.40
C LYS A 426 -17.13 -10.28 1.63
N ASN A 427 -17.04 -11.50 2.12
CA ASN A 427 -17.83 -11.99 3.26
C ASN A 427 -17.48 -11.28 4.58
N ILE A 428 -16.24 -10.79 4.71
CA ILE A 428 -15.83 -9.92 5.82
C ILE A 428 -15.99 -8.42 5.51
N GLN A 429 -16.79 -8.09 4.49
CA GLN A 429 -17.19 -6.73 4.11
C GLN A 429 -16.03 -5.84 3.62
N MET A 430 -15.05 -6.40 2.91
CA MET A 430 -14.06 -5.60 2.19
C MET A 430 -14.70 -4.96 0.95
N ASP A 431 -14.30 -3.73 0.65
CA ASP A 431 -14.85 -2.95 -0.47
C ASP A 431 -14.05 -3.16 -1.76
N VAL A 432 -12.75 -3.40 -1.64
CA VAL A 432 -11.82 -3.62 -2.76
C VAL A 432 -10.78 -4.67 -2.35
N TYR A 433 -10.33 -5.45 -3.33
CA TYR A 433 -9.22 -6.39 -3.18
C TYR A 433 -8.06 -5.93 -4.08
N ASN A 434 -6.94 -5.58 -3.46
CA ASN A 434 -5.75 -5.05 -4.10
C ASN A 434 -4.71 -6.16 -4.25
N ALA A 435 -3.96 -6.13 -5.35
CA ALA A 435 -2.84 -7.05 -5.59
C ALA A 435 -1.75 -6.35 -6.39
N LEU A 436 -0.50 -6.76 -6.20
CA LEU A 436 0.60 -6.41 -7.10
C LEU A 436 0.72 -7.46 -8.20
N ASP A 437 1.27 -7.10 -9.36
CA ASP A 437 1.53 -8.03 -10.47
C ASP A 437 2.80 -8.88 -10.33
N LEU A 438 3.27 -9.02 -9.09
CA LEU A 438 4.38 -9.87 -8.69
C LEU A 438 4.01 -11.37 -8.63
N MET A 439 5.00 -12.25 -8.48
CA MET A 439 4.81 -13.70 -8.50
C MET A 439 4.01 -14.16 -9.74
N GLU A 440 3.15 -15.16 -9.56
CA GLU A 440 2.25 -15.68 -10.60
C GLU A 440 0.94 -14.88 -10.69
N ASN A 441 0.82 -13.70 -10.08
CA ASN A 441 -0.47 -12.99 -9.97
C ASN A 441 -1.08 -12.64 -11.34
N ASN A 442 -0.24 -12.35 -12.33
CA ASN A 442 -0.67 -12.09 -13.70
C ASN A 442 -1.54 -13.19 -14.33
N THR A 443 -1.47 -14.43 -13.81
CA THR A 443 -2.30 -15.55 -14.27
C THR A 443 -3.79 -15.34 -14.00
N PHE A 444 -4.15 -14.60 -12.95
CA PHE A 444 -5.53 -14.44 -12.51
C PHE A 444 -6.05 -13.00 -12.54
N LEU A 445 -5.19 -11.99 -12.58
CA LEU A 445 -5.60 -10.58 -12.48
C LEU A 445 -6.69 -10.22 -13.51
N ARG A 446 -6.41 -10.33 -14.81
CA ARG A 446 -7.40 -9.99 -15.85
C ARG A 446 -8.61 -10.93 -15.86
N PRO A 447 -8.45 -12.27 -15.82
CA PRO A 447 -9.58 -13.19 -15.80
C PRO A 447 -10.54 -12.97 -14.62
N LEU A 448 -10.00 -12.63 -13.45
CA LEU A 448 -10.79 -12.31 -12.27
C LEU A 448 -11.20 -10.84 -12.21
N LYS A 449 -11.04 -10.07 -13.29
CA LYS A 449 -11.53 -8.69 -13.45
C LYS A 449 -10.84 -7.68 -12.53
N PHE A 450 -9.58 -7.89 -12.21
CA PHE A 450 -8.76 -6.82 -11.64
C PHE A 450 -8.50 -5.76 -12.72
N GLY A 451 -8.70 -4.50 -12.35
CA GLY A 451 -8.31 -3.35 -13.14
C GLY A 451 -6.92 -2.87 -12.74
N PRO A 452 -6.07 -2.46 -13.68
CA PRO A 452 -4.75 -1.95 -13.34
C PRO A 452 -4.87 -0.57 -12.70
N GLY A 453 -4.22 -0.35 -11.56
CA GLY A 453 -4.10 0.94 -10.89
C GLY A 453 -3.08 1.85 -11.56
N ASP A 454 -2.97 3.09 -11.09
CA ASP A 454 -1.97 4.10 -11.51
C ASP A 454 -0.64 3.96 -10.74
N GLY A 455 -0.67 3.45 -9.51
CA GLY A 455 0.49 3.27 -8.66
C GLY A 455 1.43 2.14 -9.10
N ASN A 456 2.72 2.45 -9.17
CA ASN A 456 3.81 1.48 -9.23
C ASN A 456 4.55 1.43 -7.89
N LEU A 457 4.99 0.24 -7.51
CA LEU A 457 5.85 0.00 -6.36
C LEU A 457 7.23 -0.44 -6.85
N GLN A 458 8.24 0.34 -6.48
CA GLN A 458 9.63 0.12 -6.84
C GLN A 458 10.35 -0.59 -5.69
N TYR A 459 11.07 -1.68 -5.97
CA TYR A 459 11.82 -2.46 -4.98
C TYR A 459 13.30 -2.10 -5.01
N TYR A 460 13.90 -1.95 -3.84
CA TYR A 460 15.29 -1.56 -3.68
C TYR A 460 16.01 -2.41 -2.64
N LEU A 461 17.30 -2.58 -2.85
CA LEU A 461 18.22 -3.16 -1.87
C LEU A 461 19.30 -2.12 -1.51
N TYR A 462 19.49 -1.89 -0.22
CA TYR A 462 20.55 -1.06 0.32
C TYR A 462 21.82 -1.91 0.53
N ASN A 463 22.97 -1.36 0.15
CA ASN A 463 24.28 -1.99 0.22
C ASN A 463 24.39 -3.34 -0.53
N TRP A 464 23.67 -3.47 -1.65
CA TRP A 464 23.68 -4.69 -2.44
C TRP A 464 23.53 -4.39 -3.94
N ARG A 465 24.42 -4.96 -4.76
CA ARG A 465 24.26 -5.06 -6.21
C ARG A 465 23.42 -6.28 -6.51
N CYS A 466 22.33 -6.09 -7.24
CA CYS A 466 21.42 -7.14 -7.65
C CYS A 466 21.01 -6.92 -9.11
N PRO A 467 21.14 -7.93 -10.00
CA PRO A 467 20.62 -7.83 -11.35
C PRO A 467 19.12 -7.58 -11.36
N SER A 468 18.65 -6.73 -12.27
CA SER A 468 17.22 -6.39 -12.37
C SER A 468 16.34 -7.61 -12.61
N MET A 469 15.16 -7.60 -12.01
CA MET A 469 14.20 -8.71 -12.04
C MET A 469 12.90 -8.28 -12.70
N LYS A 470 12.20 -9.25 -13.30
CA LYS A 470 10.81 -9.03 -13.75
C LYS A 470 9.88 -9.14 -12.55
N PRO A 471 8.67 -8.54 -12.60
CA PRO A 471 7.68 -8.67 -11.53
C PRO A 471 7.43 -10.12 -11.11
N GLN A 472 7.38 -11.04 -12.09
CA GLN A 472 7.09 -12.45 -11.83
C GLN A 472 8.18 -13.18 -11.05
N ASP A 473 9.40 -12.64 -10.99
CA ASP A 473 10.53 -13.19 -10.24
C ASP A 473 10.60 -12.64 -8.81
N VAL A 474 9.70 -11.72 -8.44
CA VAL A 474 9.62 -11.07 -7.14
C VAL A 474 8.49 -11.69 -6.32
N ALA A 475 8.82 -12.09 -5.10
CA ALA A 475 7.90 -12.57 -4.07
C ALA A 475 8.21 -11.92 -2.73
N LEU A 476 8.59 -10.64 -2.72
CA LEU A 476 8.72 -9.83 -1.52
C LEU A 476 7.52 -8.89 -1.45
N ILE A 477 6.80 -8.89 -0.34
CA ILE A 477 5.72 -7.93 -0.04
C ILE A 477 6.10 -7.19 1.23
N LEU A 478 6.16 -5.86 1.15
CA LEU A 478 6.37 -4.96 2.29
C LEU A 478 5.03 -4.34 2.70
N MET A 479 4.86 -4.14 4.01
CA MET A 479 3.57 -3.83 4.67
C MET A 479 3.03 -2.42 4.43
#